data_AF-A0A359G456-F1
#
_entry.id   AF-A0A359G456-F1
#
_cell.length_a   1.000
_cell.length_b   1.000
_cell.length_c   1.000
_cell.angle_alpha   90.00
_cell.angle_beta   90.00
_cell.angle_gamma   90.00
#
_symmetry.space_group_name_H-M   'P 1'
#
loop_
_entity.id
_entity.type
_entity.pdbx_description
1 polymer ?
#
loop_
_entity_poly.entity_id
_entity_poly.type
_entity_poly.pdbx_seq_one_letter_code
_entity_poly.pdbx_strand_id
1 'polypeptide(L)'
;MRRYEIGEYYERDGIRGVVCMLTDDGTHGMIISLDEIYLPWCADAKSDLKKIGADAHDDGRLNMQTVARHIEAGGGSWSDFPAFEWCRAKGEGWYLPSIDELLVIGHNFNGGSRMSFNRKARNRFNDALADHGGKRLNRLVYYFSSTEHDAATAYTSHTAIEPPYMESIAKNTKFLVRAVRRF
;
A
#
# COMPACT_ATOMS: atom_id res chain seq x y z
N MET A 1 10.53 -11.04 -23.82
CA MET A 1 10.16 -10.33 -22.58
C MET A 1 8.82 -10.90 -22.09
N ARG A 2 8.68 -11.31 -20.83
CA ARG A 2 7.40 -11.83 -20.30
C ARG A 2 6.43 -10.66 -20.13
N ARG A 3 5.18 -10.85 -20.55
CA ARG A 3 4.06 -9.96 -20.19
C ARG A 3 3.34 -10.54 -18.97
N TYR A 4 2.87 -9.66 -18.11
CA TYR A 4 2.15 -10.02 -16.89
C TYR A 4 0.68 -9.63 -17.00
N GLU A 5 -0.16 -10.25 -16.16
CA GLU A 5 -1.54 -9.85 -15.96
C GLU A 5 -1.80 -9.34 -14.54
N ILE A 6 -2.73 -8.39 -14.39
CA ILE A 6 -3.26 -8.00 -13.09
C ILE A 6 -3.86 -9.23 -12.38
N GLY A 7 -3.50 -9.40 -11.11
CA GLY A 7 -3.91 -10.51 -10.26
C GLY A 7 -3.10 -11.78 -10.48
N GLU A 8 -2.06 -11.76 -11.33
CA GLU A 8 -1.13 -12.87 -11.49
C GLU A 8 -0.14 -12.94 -10.33
N TYR A 9 0.25 -14.16 -9.94
CA TYR A 9 1.36 -14.35 -9.00
C TYR A 9 2.70 -14.01 -9.66
N TYR A 10 3.49 -13.22 -8.95
CA TYR A 10 4.84 -12.84 -9.34
C TYR A 10 5.85 -13.55 -8.44
N GLU A 11 6.83 -14.21 -9.05
CA GLU A 11 8.02 -14.73 -8.38
C GLU A 11 9.25 -14.59 -9.27
N ARG A 12 10.24 -13.82 -8.80
CA ARG A 12 11.58 -13.70 -9.40
C ARG A 12 12.59 -13.37 -8.32
N ASP A 13 13.75 -14.03 -8.34
CA ASP A 13 14.88 -13.75 -7.44
C ASP A 13 14.47 -13.69 -5.95
N GLY A 14 13.54 -14.56 -5.54
CA GLY A 14 12.99 -14.62 -4.17
C GLY A 14 11.96 -13.53 -3.83
N ILE A 15 11.72 -12.58 -4.74
CA ILE A 15 10.69 -11.54 -4.61
C ILE A 15 9.35 -12.16 -5.00
N ARG A 16 8.40 -12.14 -4.07
CA ARG A 16 7.08 -12.77 -4.23
C ARG A 16 5.96 -11.78 -3.94
N GLY A 17 4.91 -11.80 -4.75
CA GLY A 17 3.73 -10.96 -4.57
C GLY A 17 2.69 -11.20 -5.65
N VAL A 18 1.65 -10.37 -5.68
CA VAL A 18 0.62 -10.41 -6.72
C VAL A 18 0.65 -9.11 -7.52
N VAL A 19 0.68 -9.21 -8.85
CA VAL A 19 0.71 -8.06 -9.76
C VAL A 19 -0.55 -7.22 -9.57
N CYS A 20 -0.38 -5.96 -9.17
CA CYS A 20 -1.47 -5.05 -8.81
C CYS A 20 -1.56 -3.79 -9.69
N MET A 21 -0.52 -3.51 -10.45
CA MET A 21 -0.46 -2.45 -11.46
C MET A 21 0.55 -2.87 -12.55
N LEU A 22 0.34 -2.41 -13.78
CA LEU A 22 1.22 -2.64 -14.92
C LEU A 22 1.50 -1.33 -15.65
N THR A 23 2.68 -1.24 -16.25
CA THR A 23 2.98 -0.26 -17.30
C THR A 23 2.23 -0.61 -18.59
N ASP A 24 2.12 0.35 -19.51
CA ASP A 24 1.36 0.19 -20.76
C ASP A 24 1.82 -1.00 -21.62
N ASP A 25 3.11 -1.36 -21.57
CA ASP A 25 3.67 -2.49 -22.29
C ASP A 25 3.46 -3.85 -21.61
N GLY A 26 2.94 -3.84 -20.36
CA GLY A 26 2.63 -5.01 -19.55
C GLY A 26 3.86 -5.80 -19.08
N THR A 27 5.06 -5.22 -19.14
CA THR A 27 6.31 -5.92 -18.82
C THR A 27 6.91 -5.56 -17.46
N HIS A 28 6.56 -4.37 -16.97
CA HIS A 28 6.92 -3.85 -15.65
C HIS A 28 5.64 -3.47 -14.90
N GLY A 29 5.77 -3.22 -13.61
CA GLY A 29 4.61 -2.84 -12.83
C GLY A 29 4.88 -2.79 -11.34
N MET A 30 3.84 -3.12 -10.58
CA MET A 30 3.90 -3.17 -9.13
C MET A 30 3.27 -4.46 -8.65
N ILE A 31 3.90 -5.09 -7.67
CA ILE A 31 3.34 -6.18 -6.90
C ILE A 31 2.89 -5.68 -5.54
N ILE A 32 1.86 -6.32 -5.00
CA ILE A 32 1.48 -6.20 -3.59
C ILE A 32 2.02 -7.41 -2.83
N SER A 33 2.50 -7.17 -1.60
CA SER A 33 2.98 -8.20 -0.66
C SER A 33 1.92 -9.26 -0.43
N LEU A 34 2.31 -10.48 -0.03
CA LEU A 34 1.37 -11.57 0.25
C LEU A 34 0.66 -11.41 1.60
N ASP A 35 1.39 -10.91 2.59
CA ASP A 35 0.95 -10.69 3.97
C ASP A 35 0.46 -9.25 4.20
N GLU A 36 -0.23 -9.06 5.32
CA GLU A 36 -0.73 -7.76 5.81
C GLU A 36 -0.70 -7.75 7.33
N ILE A 37 -0.74 -6.54 7.91
CA ILE A 37 -0.69 -6.35 9.35
C ILE A 37 -1.47 -5.11 9.77
N TYR A 38 -1.99 -5.08 11.01
CA TYR A 38 -2.58 -3.88 11.60
C TYR A 38 -1.51 -3.07 12.35
N LEU A 39 -1.16 -1.89 11.83
CA LEU A 39 -0.17 -0.99 12.41
C LEU A 39 -0.64 0.46 12.37
N PRO A 40 -0.17 1.33 13.28
CA PRO A 40 -0.33 2.76 13.11
C PRO A 40 0.65 3.29 12.05
N TRP A 41 0.28 4.40 11.43
CA TRP A 41 1.15 5.16 10.53
C TRP A 41 2.29 5.83 11.31
N CYS A 42 1.98 6.38 12.49
CA CYS A 42 2.95 6.94 13.44
C CYS A 42 2.58 6.51 14.88
N ALA A 43 3.57 6.17 15.69
CA ALA A 43 3.37 5.68 17.05
C ALA A 43 3.17 6.80 18.10
N ASP A 44 3.40 8.06 17.72
CA ASP A 44 3.34 9.21 18.63
C ASP A 44 1.97 9.36 19.30
N ALA A 45 2.00 9.86 20.54
CA ALA A 45 0.79 10.28 21.23
C ALA A 45 0.12 11.44 20.48
N LYS A 46 -1.20 11.56 20.64
CA LYS A 46 -2.00 12.57 19.90
C LYS A 46 -1.49 14.00 20.10
N SER A 47 -0.96 14.34 21.29
CA SER A 47 -0.40 15.66 21.60
C SER A 47 0.91 15.96 20.88
N ASP A 48 1.63 14.92 20.45
CA ASP A 48 3.00 15.02 19.93
C ASP A 48 3.05 14.84 18.40
N LEU A 49 1.92 14.50 17.78
CA LEU A 49 1.80 14.33 16.33
C LEU A 49 2.21 15.59 15.57
N LYS A 50 3.11 15.40 14.61
CA LYS A 50 3.64 16.46 13.73
C LYS A 50 3.41 16.11 12.27
N LYS A 51 3.41 17.15 11.43
CA LYS A 51 3.46 16.97 9.98
C LYS A 51 4.91 16.63 9.59
N ILE A 52 5.09 15.52 8.90
CA ILE A 52 6.39 14.97 8.48
C ILE A 52 6.77 15.46 7.07
N GLY A 53 5.77 15.78 6.24
CA GLY A 53 5.93 16.18 4.84
C GLY A 53 5.86 15.02 3.85
N ALA A 54 5.37 13.86 4.26
CA ALA A 54 5.24 12.67 3.40
C ALA A 54 3.94 12.73 2.57
N ASP A 55 3.77 13.76 1.73
CA ASP A 55 2.51 14.10 1.06
C ASP A 55 2.49 13.84 -0.46
N ALA A 56 3.44 13.06 -0.99
CA ALA A 56 3.39 12.62 -2.38
C ALA A 56 2.19 11.68 -2.60
N HIS A 57 1.37 12.01 -3.59
CA HIS A 57 0.15 11.27 -3.91
C HIS A 57 0.41 10.06 -4.82
N ASP A 58 1.43 10.13 -5.69
CA ASP A 58 1.66 9.25 -6.83
C ASP A 58 2.82 8.25 -6.63
N ASP A 59 3.70 8.48 -5.66
CA ASP A 59 4.85 7.60 -5.39
C ASP A 59 5.12 7.43 -3.90
N GLY A 60 4.74 6.28 -3.34
CA GLY A 60 4.98 5.96 -1.94
C GLY A 60 6.47 5.86 -1.57
N ARG A 61 7.37 5.71 -2.54
CA ARG A 61 8.83 5.72 -2.30
C ARG A 61 9.33 7.11 -1.92
N LEU A 62 8.76 8.17 -2.50
CA LEU A 62 9.08 9.55 -2.12
C LEU A 62 8.66 9.83 -0.68
N ASN A 63 7.49 9.33 -0.27
CA ASN A 63 7.03 9.41 1.11
C ASN A 63 7.95 8.66 2.07
N MET A 64 8.36 7.44 1.72
CA MET A 64 9.33 6.65 2.48
C MET A 64 10.67 7.40 2.63
N GLN A 65 11.15 8.05 1.57
CA GLN A 65 12.36 8.87 1.60
C GLN A 65 12.20 10.13 2.48
N THR A 66 11.02 10.74 2.49
CA THR A 66 10.73 11.86 3.40
C THR A 66 10.75 11.44 4.86
N VAL A 67 10.16 10.29 5.21
CA VAL A 67 10.25 9.73 6.57
C VAL A 67 11.70 9.41 6.94
N ALA A 68 12.48 8.81 6.02
CA ALA A 68 13.89 8.54 6.25
C ALA A 68 14.69 9.83 6.54
N ARG A 69 14.50 10.89 5.74
CA ARG A 69 15.14 12.19 5.94
C ARG A 69 14.72 12.84 7.27
N HIS A 70 13.46 12.68 7.67
CA HIS A 70 12.97 13.17 8.97
C HIS A 70 13.72 12.51 10.12
N ILE A 71 13.88 11.18 10.07
CA ILE A 71 14.64 10.39 11.06
C ILE A 71 16.12 10.81 11.07
N GLU A 72 16.76 10.93 9.89
CA GLU A 72 18.15 11.36 9.76
C GLU A 72 18.41 12.77 10.32
N ALA A 73 17.41 13.65 10.23
CA ALA A 73 17.44 14.99 10.82
C ALA A 73 17.15 15.02 12.34
N GLY A 74 17.04 13.87 12.99
CA GLY A 74 16.78 13.75 14.43
C GLY A 74 15.30 13.71 14.81
N GLY A 75 14.40 13.51 13.86
CA GLY A 75 12.95 13.42 14.06
C GLY A 75 12.45 12.08 14.61
N GLY A 76 13.25 11.37 15.40
CA GLY A 76 12.90 10.06 15.95
C GLY A 76 13.59 8.90 15.23
N SER A 77 12.87 7.80 15.05
CA SER A 77 13.38 6.50 14.60
C SER A 77 12.33 5.76 13.75
N TRP A 78 12.73 4.67 13.10
CA TRP A 78 11.79 3.88 12.29
C TRP A 78 10.65 3.27 13.11
N SER A 79 10.89 2.92 14.38
CA SER A 79 9.84 2.39 15.26
C SER A 79 8.75 3.42 15.58
N ASP A 80 9.01 4.71 15.36
CA ASP A 80 8.02 5.78 15.49
C ASP A 80 7.07 5.84 14.26
N PHE A 81 7.41 5.12 13.19
CA PHE A 81 6.63 4.99 11.94
C PHE A 81 6.35 3.53 11.57
N PRO A 82 5.58 2.77 12.39
CA PRO A 82 5.52 1.30 12.28
C PRO A 82 5.07 0.77 10.92
N ALA A 83 4.09 1.43 10.27
CA ALA A 83 3.64 1.04 8.94
C ALA A 83 4.78 1.10 7.89
N PHE A 84 5.62 2.14 7.95
CA PHE A 84 6.76 2.30 7.05
C PHE A 84 7.86 1.30 7.38
N GLU A 85 8.18 1.14 8.66
CA GLU A 85 9.17 0.18 9.15
C GLU A 85 8.84 -1.24 8.70
N TRP A 86 7.59 -1.66 8.87
CA TRP A 86 7.16 -3.00 8.46
C TRP A 86 7.28 -3.22 6.95
N CYS A 87 6.93 -2.22 6.14
CA CYS A 87 7.08 -2.32 4.69
C CYS A 87 8.55 -2.46 4.27
N ARG A 88 9.45 -1.62 4.80
CA ARG A 88 10.88 -1.68 4.44
C ARG A 88 11.60 -2.92 5.00
N ALA A 89 11.15 -3.46 6.13
CA ALA A 89 11.72 -4.67 6.73
C ALA A 89 11.56 -5.92 5.85
N LYS A 90 10.69 -5.88 4.82
CA LYS A 90 10.54 -6.94 3.83
C LYS A 90 11.71 -7.05 2.85
N GLY A 91 12.63 -6.09 2.88
CA GLY A 91 13.80 -6.02 2.01
C GLY A 91 13.74 -4.85 1.03
N GLU A 92 14.84 -4.64 0.33
CA GLU A 92 15.02 -3.52 -0.60
C GLU A 92 13.88 -3.41 -1.62
N GLY A 93 13.41 -2.19 -1.87
CA GLY A 93 12.37 -1.90 -2.86
C GLY A 93 10.93 -2.11 -2.39
N TRP A 94 10.69 -2.67 -1.21
CA TRP A 94 9.36 -2.69 -0.59
C TRP A 94 9.06 -1.37 0.12
N TYR A 95 7.84 -0.85 -0.08
CA TYR A 95 7.41 0.41 0.51
C TYR A 95 5.91 0.44 0.79
N LEU A 96 5.48 1.40 1.60
CA LEU A 96 4.07 1.67 1.86
C LEU A 96 3.50 2.47 0.67
N PRO A 97 2.46 1.97 -0.03
CA PRO A 97 1.95 2.61 -1.24
C PRO A 97 1.41 4.02 -0.96
N SER A 98 1.54 4.94 -1.90
CA SER A 98 0.84 6.22 -1.83
C SER A 98 -0.67 6.04 -2.00
N ILE A 99 -1.43 7.10 -1.76
CA ILE A 99 -2.89 7.04 -1.88
C ILE A 99 -3.32 6.75 -3.33
N ASP A 100 -2.68 7.35 -4.34
CA ASP A 100 -3.06 7.08 -5.73
C ASP A 100 -2.68 5.66 -6.15
N GLU A 101 -1.56 5.12 -5.66
CA GLU A 101 -1.19 3.72 -5.84
C GLU A 101 -2.26 2.78 -5.23
N LEU A 102 -2.78 3.06 -4.03
CA LEU A 102 -3.89 2.30 -3.43
C LEU A 102 -5.21 2.43 -4.22
N LEU A 103 -5.51 3.64 -4.72
CA LEU A 103 -6.69 3.87 -5.55
C LEU A 103 -6.63 3.02 -6.82
N VAL A 104 -5.48 3.01 -7.50
CA VAL A 104 -5.19 2.17 -8.67
C VAL A 104 -5.26 0.68 -8.33
N ILE A 105 -4.72 0.24 -7.19
CA ILE A 105 -4.84 -1.15 -6.73
C ILE A 105 -6.31 -1.56 -6.65
N GLY A 106 -7.17 -0.77 -6.00
CA GLY A 106 -8.58 -1.14 -5.93
C GLY A 106 -9.32 -0.98 -7.27
N HIS A 107 -8.89 -0.09 -8.17
CA HIS A 107 -9.40 -0.04 -9.54
C HIS A 107 -9.10 -1.36 -10.30
N ASN A 108 -7.86 -1.82 -10.23
CA ASN A 108 -7.38 -3.05 -10.85
C ASN A 108 -7.95 -4.32 -10.20
N PHE A 109 -8.09 -4.33 -8.87
CA PHE A 109 -8.77 -5.40 -8.13
C PHE A 109 -10.21 -5.60 -8.60
N ASN A 110 -10.87 -4.53 -9.03
CA ASN A 110 -12.21 -4.55 -9.61
C ASN A 110 -12.23 -4.71 -11.14
N GLY A 111 -11.11 -5.09 -11.76
CA GLY A 111 -11.04 -5.38 -13.19
C GLY A 111 -11.00 -4.13 -14.07
N GLY A 112 -10.36 -3.06 -13.62
CA GLY A 112 -10.17 -1.84 -14.40
C GLY A 112 -11.31 -0.82 -14.26
N SER A 113 -12.14 -0.94 -13.22
CA SER A 113 -13.17 0.05 -12.89
C SER A 113 -13.67 -0.18 -11.48
N ARG A 114 -13.91 0.89 -10.70
CA ARG A 114 -14.64 0.79 -9.42
C ARG A 114 -16.14 1.04 -9.56
N MET A 115 -16.68 1.12 -10.79
CA MET A 115 -18.11 1.36 -11.02
C MET A 115 -18.96 0.09 -11.01
N SER A 116 -18.34 -1.09 -11.12
CA SER A 116 -19.08 -2.36 -11.15
C SER A 116 -18.32 -3.48 -10.44
N PHE A 117 -19.07 -4.45 -9.94
CA PHE A 117 -18.52 -5.63 -9.30
C PHE A 117 -18.00 -6.62 -10.35
N ASN A 118 -16.67 -6.75 -10.47
CA ASN A 118 -16.05 -7.77 -11.33
C ASN A 118 -15.60 -9.00 -10.51
N ARG A 119 -16.46 -10.01 -10.41
CA ARG A 119 -16.16 -11.24 -9.66
C ARG A 119 -14.89 -11.94 -10.14
N LYS A 120 -14.69 -12.02 -11.46
CA LYS A 120 -13.59 -12.76 -12.07
C LYS A 120 -12.24 -12.11 -11.73
N ALA A 121 -12.15 -10.78 -11.85
CA ALA A 121 -10.94 -10.04 -11.50
C ALA A 121 -10.61 -10.17 -10.00
N ARG A 122 -11.61 -10.00 -9.13
CA ARG A 122 -11.42 -10.15 -7.68
C ARG A 122 -10.97 -11.55 -7.29
N ASN A 123 -11.61 -12.58 -7.85
CA ASN A 123 -11.24 -13.97 -7.59
C ASN A 123 -9.81 -14.23 -8.03
N ARG A 124 -9.43 -13.86 -9.26
CA ARG A 124 -8.05 -14.01 -9.74
C ARG A 124 -7.04 -13.44 -8.75
N PHE A 125 -7.27 -12.21 -8.30
CA PHE A 125 -6.38 -11.52 -7.36
C PHE A 125 -6.32 -12.22 -5.99
N ASN A 126 -7.47 -12.53 -5.42
CA ASN A 126 -7.57 -13.13 -4.08
C ASN A 126 -7.19 -14.62 -4.05
N ASP A 127 -7.38 -15.34 -5.14
CA ASP A 127 -6.96 -16.73 -5.28
C ASP A 127 -5.44 -16.77 -5.46
N ALA A 128 -4.83 -15.88 -6.27
CA ALA A 128 -3.38 -15.76 -6.34
C ALA A 128 -2.75 -15.45 -4.97
N LEU A 129 -3.37 -14.57 -4.17
CA LEU A 129 -2.93 -14.33 -2.79
C LEU A 129 -3.06 -15.59 -1.91
N ALA A 130 -4.25 -16.22 -1.90
CA ALA A 130 -4.54 -17.34 -1.01
C ALA A 130 -3.74 -18.60 -1.36
N ASP A 131 -3.63 -18.94 -2.64
CA ASP A 131 -2.94 -20.14 -3.14
C ASP A 131 -1.44 -20.09 -2.83
N HIS A 132 -0.88 -18.91 -2.60
CA HIS A 132 0.53 -18.69 -2.24
C HIS A 132 0.72 -18.30 -0.76
N GLY A 133 -0.23 -18.67 0.10
CA GLY A 133 -0.13 -18.49 1.56
C GLY A 133 -0.34 -17.06 2.06
N GLY A 134 -0.77 -16.15 1.18
CA GLY A 134 -1.10 -14.78 1.51
C GLY A 134 -2.49 -14.58 2.11
N LYS A 135 -2.77 -13.36 2.54
CA LYS A 135 -4.10 -12.93 2.97
C LYS A 135 -4.88 -12.41 1.78
N ARG A 136 -6.19 -12.66 1.72
CA ARG A 136 -7.06 -12.06 0.69
C ARG A 136 -7.29 -10.59 1.02
N LEU A 137 -7.38 -9.75 -0.02
CA LEU A 137 -7.79 -8.35 0.18
C LEU A 137 -9.24 -8.30 0.68
N ASN A 138 -9.43 -7.74 1.86
CA ASN A 138 -10.76 -7.43 2.38
C ASN A 138 -11.26 -6.11 1.79
N ARG A 139 -12.38 -6.17 1.06
CA ARG A 139 -12.95 -5.03 0.34
C ARG A 139 -13.48 -3.91 1.23
N LEU A 140 -13.89 -4.23 2.47
CA LEU A 140 -14.55 -3.28 3.37
C LEU A 140 -13.60 -2.67 4.40
N VAL A 141 -12.33 -3.09 4.41
CA VAL A 141 -11.35 -2.60 5.37
C VAL A 141 -10.45 -1.59 4.68
N TYR A 142 -10.18 -0.50 5.40
CA TYR A 142 -9.26 0.54 4.98
C TYR A 142 -7.80 0.11 5.19
N TYR A 143 -6.98 0.38 4.18
CA TYR A 143 -5.53 0.26 4.24
C TYR A 143 -4.92 1.65 4.37
N PHE A 144 -3.92 1.80 5.23
CA PHE A 144 -3.10 3.01 5.25
C PHE A 144 -2.35 3.18 3.93
N SER A 145 -2.32 4.40 3.43
CA SER A 145 -1.31 4.83 2.47
C SER A 145 -0.14 5.49 3.19
N SER A 146 0.94 5.74 2.46
CA SER A 146 2.06 6.55 2.92
C SER A 146 1.80 8.05 2.83
N THR A 147 0.72 8.47 2.16
CA THR A 147 0.39 9.87 1.92
C THR A 147 -0.22 10.50 3.17
N GLU A 148 0.57 11.36 3.80
CA GLU A 148 0.19 12.22 4.90
C GLU A 148 -0.81 13.30 4.43
N HIS A 149 -1.90 13.49 5.18
CA HIS A 149 -2.87 14.55 4.90
C HIS A 149 -2.53 15.82 5.69
N ASP A 150 -2.38 15.70 7.00
CA ASP A 150 -2.03 16.80 7.90
C ASP A 150 -1.16 16.28 9.06
N ALA A 151 -0.96 17.08 10.12
CA ALA A 151 -0.18 16.66 11.27
C ALA A 151 -0.75 15.42 11.99
N ALA A 152 -2.08 15.28 12.04
CA ALA A 152 -2.77 14.25 12.81
C ALA A 152 -3.21 13.04 11.97
N THR A 153 -3.43 13.21 10.66
CA THR A 153 -4.09 12.23 9.80
C THR A 153 -3.28 11.84 8.56
N ALA A 154 -3.48 10.60 8.11
CA ALA A 154 -2.96 10.08 6.84
C ALA A 154 -4.13 9.52 6.02
N TYR A 155 -3.95 9.48 4.70
CA TYR A 155 -4.97 8.95 3.81
C TYR A 155 -5.04 7.43 3.85
N THR A 156 -6.24 6.92 3.63
CA THR A 156 -6.56 5.50 3.58
C THR A 156 -7.49 5.22 2.41
N SER A 157 -7.49 3.98 1.93
CA SER A 157 -8.45 3.52 0.91
C SER A 157 -8.85 2.08 1.16
N HIS A 158 -10.05 1.70 0.72
CA HIS A 158 -10.52 0.32 0.64
C HIS A 158 -10.60 -0.14 -0.82
N THR A 159 -10.89 -1.42 -1.07
CA THR A 159 -11.05 -1.95 -2.45
C THR A 159 -12.50 -2.23 -2.88
N ALA A 160 -13.50 -1.83 -2.09
CA ALA A 160 -14.90 -1.82 -2.51
C ALA A 160 -15.19 -0.82 -3.67
N ILE A 161 -16.37 -0.98 -4.27
CA ILE A 161 -16.89 -0.21 -5.42
C ILE A 161 -17.76 0.98 -4.99
N GLU A 162 -18.05 1.11 -3.70
CA GLU A 162 -18.87 2.19 -3.18
C GLU A 162 -17.94 3.31 -2.69
N PRO A 163 -18.14 4.57 -3.12
CA PRO A 163 -17.42 5.71 -2.56
C PRO A 163 -17.93 6.04 -1.14
N PRO A 164 -17.18 6.82 -0.34
CA PRO A 164 -15.90 7.47 -0.67
C PRO A 164 -14.70 6.49 -0.68
N TYR A 165 -13.83 6.61 -1.69
CA TYR A 165 -12.66 5.72 -1.81
C TYR A 165 -11.44 6.17 -1.01
N MET A 166 -11.42 7.42 -0.58
CA MET A 166 -10.31 8.04 0.13
C MET A 166 -10.86 8.70 1.38
N GLU A 167 -10.28 8.33 2.51
CA GLU A 167 -10.64 8.87 3.83
C GLU A 167 -9.36 9.26 4.57
N SER A 168 -9.43 10.31 5.38
CA SER A 168 -8.33 10.69 6.27
C SER A 168 -8.58 10.14 7.66
N ILE A 169 -7.59 9.42 8.22
CA ILE A 169 -7.72 8.78 9.54
C ILE A 169 -6.49 9.10 10.39
N ALA A 170 -6.69 9.17 11.71
CA ALA A 170 -5.64 9.46 12.68
C ALA A 170 -4.45 8.49 12.56
N LYS A 171 -3.24 9.05 12.41
CA LYS A 171 -2.00 8.30 12.16
C LYS A 171 -1.63 7.32 13.28
N ASN A 172 -2.05 7.60 14.50
CA ASN A 172 -1.77 6.77 15.67
C ASN A 172 -2.80 5.68 15.93
N THR A 173 -3.85 5.59 15.11
CA THR A 173 -4.78 4.46 15.13
C THR A 173 -4.24 3.33 14.25
N LYS A 174 -4.51 2.07 14.61
CA LYS A 174 -4.08 0.91 13.82
C LYS A 174 -5.05 0.60 12.68
N PHE A 175 -4.56 0.54 11.45
CA PHE A 175 -5.28 0.05 10.27
C PHE A 175 -4.45 -0.97 9.50
N LEU A 176 -5.07 -1.63 8.51
CA LEU A 176 -4.34 -2.57 7.68
C LEU A 176 -3.22 -1.87 6.90
N VAL A 177 -2.10 -2.57 6.79
CA VAL A 177 -0.94 -2.16 6.02
C VAL A 177 -0.60 -3.27 5.04
N ARG A 178 -0.39 -2.89 3.79
CA ARG A 178 0.12 -3.74 2.71
C ARG A 178 1.31 -3.03 2.08
N ALA A 179 2.42 -3.75 1.94
CA ALA A 179 3.57 -3.26 1.22
C ALA A 179 3.39 -3.49 -0.28
N VAL A 180 3.99 -2.62 -1.08
CA VAL A 180 4.11 -2.76 -2.53
C VAL A 180 5.56 -2.68 -2.96
N ARG A 181 5.85 -3.17 -4.17
CA ARG A 181 7.18 -3.10 -4.79
C ARG A 181 7.05 -3.00 -6.30
N ARG A 182 7.83 -2.12 -6.93
CA ARG A 182 7.95 -2.04 -8.38
C ARG A 182 8.89 -3.12 -8.91
N PHE A 183 8.62 -3.64 -10.11
CA PHE A 183 9.42 -4.67 -10.78
C PHE A 183 9.56 -4.40 -12.27
#